data_AF-A0A2G6HY34-F1
#
_entry.id   AF-A0A2G6HY34-F1
#
_cell.length_a   1.000
_cell.length_b   1.000
_cell.length_c   1.000
_cell.angle_alpha   90.00
_cell.angle_beta   90.00
_cell.angle_gamma   90.00
#
_symmetry.space_group_name_H-M   'P 1'
#
loop_
_entity.id
_entity.type
_entity.pdbx_description
1 polymer ?
#
loop_
_entity_poly.entity_id
_entity_poly.type
_entity_poly.pdbx_seq_one_letter_code
_entity_poly.pdbx_strand_id
1 'polypeptide(L)'
;MGSMKRNTHRSKDASREELLRELEEFEAEREKLRDILGRIGGQSFSKKDTWINITFLVLILGLFLLEVITHAIPANLSLELGVLLVSVKIVFMIHTQQKVNHFQFWILNSMEFRMNDIAKRIRSLEKKLKEQTED
;
A
#
# COMPACT_ATOMS: atom_id res chain seq x y z
N MET A 1 -50.81 -18.21 -27.07
CA MET A 1 -49.94 -17.14 -26.51
C MET A 1 -49.09 -17.55 -25.29
N GLY A 2 -48.83 -18.85 -25.03
CA GLY A 2 -48.07 -19.31 -23.84
C GLY A 2 -46.60 -19.69 -24.08
N SER A 3 -46.08 -19.52 -25.31
CA SER A 3 -44.70 -19.90 -25.67
C SER A 3 -43.72 -18.71 -25.71
N MET A 4 -44.23 -17.49 -25.96
CA MET A 4 -43.39 -16.29 -26.13
C MET A 4 -42.87 -15.73 -24.78
N LYS A 5 -43.68 -15.81 -23.71
CA LYS A 5 -43.30 -15.34 -22.35
C LYS A 5 -42.25 -16.22 -21.66
N ARG A 6 -42.12 -17.49 -22.06
CA ARG A 6 -41.16 -18.43 -21.44
C ARG A 6 -39.71 -18.18 -21.86
N ASN A 7 -39.49 -17.68 -23.08
CA ASN A 7 -38.14 -17.37 -23.57
C ASN A 7 -37.57 -16.07 -23.00
N THR A 8 -38.40 -15.06 -22.73
CA THR A 8 -37.97 -13.76 -22.19
C THR A 8 -37.54 -13.82 -20.73
N HIS A 9 -38.11 -14.75 -19.94
CA HIS A 9 -37.72 -14.95 -18.55
C HIS A 9 -36.36 -15.66 -18.45
N ARG A 10 -36.19 -16.72 -19.25
CA ARG A 10 -34.97 -17.52 -19.31
C ARG A 10 -33.72 -16.73 -19.78
N SER A 11 -33.89 -15.71 -20.63
CA SER A 11 -32.77 -14.83 -21.03
C SER A 11 -32.39 -13.80 -19.95
N LYS A 12 -33.37 -13.31 -19.17
CA LYS A 12 -33.11 -12.42 -18.03
C LYS A 12 -32.43 -13.15 -16.88
N ASP A 13 -32.83 -14.39 -16.64
CA ASP A 13 -32.25 -15.24 -15.60
C ASP A 13 -30.79 -15.62 -15.95
N ALA A 14 -30.51 -15.96 -17.21
CA ALA A 14 -29.14 -16.21 -17.69
C ALA A 14 -28.24 -14.96 -17.61
N SER A 15 -28.75 -13.79 -18.00
CA SER A 15 -28.00 -12.53 -17.90
C SER A 15 -27.78 -12.10 -16.44
N ARG A 16 -28.72 -12.42 -15.54
CA ARG A 16 -28.56 -12.19 -14.10
C ARG A 16 -27.51 -13.12 -13.49
N GLU A 17 -27.47 -14.38 -13.89
CA GLU A 17 -26.41 -15.32 -13.48
C GLU A 17 -25.03 -14.90 -14.00
N GLU A 18 -24.93 -14.41 -15.24
CA GLU A 18 -23.68 -13.83 -15.78
C GLU A 18 -23.22 -12.63 -14.97
N LEU A 19 -24.12 -11.69 -14.66
CA LEU A 19 -23.80 -10.51 -13.85
C LEU A 19 -23.36 -10.89 -12.43
N LEU A 20 -23.97 -11.91 -11.83
CA LEU A 20 -23.59 -12.42 -10.51
C LEU A 20 -22.20 -13.06 -10.54
N ARG A 21 -21.89 -13.81 -11.60
CA ARG A 21 -20.55 -14.38 -11.82
C ARG A 21 -19.48 -13.30 -11.99
N GLU A 22 -19.75 -12.30 -12.83
CA GLU A 22 -18.83 -11.17 -13.01
C GLU A 22 -18.61 -10.44 -11.67
N LEU A 23 -19.66 -10.24 -10.87
CA LEU A 23 -19.55 -9.60 -9.57
C LEU A 23 -18.69 -10.41 -8.58
N GLU A 24 -18.84 -11.72 -8.57
CA GLU A 24 -18.07 -12.64 -7.73
C GLU A 24 -16.59 -12.68 -8.15
N GLU A 25 -16.31 -12.63 -9.46
CA GLU A 25 -14.97 -12.46 -10.01
C GLU A 25 -14.35 -11.11 -9.61
N PHE A 26 -15.12 -10.02 -9.67
CA PHE A 26 -14.69 -8.70 -9.22
C PHE A 26 -14.35 -8.65 -7.72
N GLU A 27 -15.15 -9.30 -6.87
CA GLU A 27 -14.88 -9.37 -5.44
C GLU A 27 -13.59 -10.17 -5.15
N ALA A 28 -13.38 -11.29 -5.84
CA ALA A 28 -12.17 -12.10 -5.72
C ALA A 28 -10.92 -11.35 -6.18
N GLU A 29 -11.02 -10.57 -7.26
CA GLU A 29 -9.93 -9.74 -7.77
C GLU A 29 -9.64 -8.55 -6.83
N ARG A 30 -10.68 -7.95 -6.24
CA ARG A 30 -10.55 -6.94 -5.18
C ARG A 30 -9.85 -7.47 -3.94
N GLU A 31 -10.13 -8.70 -3.55
CA GLU A 31 -9.53 -9.32 -2.37
C GLU A 31 -8.05 -9.62 -2.59
N LYS A 32 -7.67 -10.10 -3.77
CA LYS A 32 -6.25 -10.25 -4.18
C LYS A 32 -5.53 -8.91 -4.17
N LEU A 33 -6.15 -7.87 -4.72
CA LEU A 33 -5.59 -6.51 -4.68
C LEU A 33 -5.42 -6.03 -3.24
N ARG A 34 -6.38 -6.30 -2.34
CA ARG A 34 -6.29 -5.97 -0.91
C ARG A 34 -5.15 -6.71 -0.21
N ASP A 35 -4.95 -8.00 -0.48
CA ASP A 35 -3.84 -8.77 0.11
C ASP A 35 -2.47 -8.27 -0.38
N ILE A 36 -2.35 -8.00 -1.68
CA ILE A 36 -1.14 -7.40 -2.27
C ILE A 36 -0.89 -6.02 -1.63
N LEU A 37 -1.92 -5.17 -1.53
CA LEU A 37 -1.84 -3.88 -0.85
C LEU A 37 -1.47 -4.01 0.63
N GLY A 38 -2.00 -5.00 1.35
CA GLY A 38 -1.73 -5.24 2.77
C GLY A 38 -0.31 -5.78 3.04
N ARG A 39 0.18 -6.66 2.16
CA ARG A 39 1.56 -7.17 2.20
C ARG A 39 2.59 -6.08 1.96
N ILE A 40 2.27 -5.11 1.09
CA ILE A 40 3.17 -4.00 0.81
C ILE A 40 2.96 -2.83 1.80
N GLY A 41 1.76 -2.69 2.36
CA GLY A 41 1.37 -1.64 3.31
C GLY A 41 1.78 -1.86 4.77
N GLY A 42 2.35 -3.02 5.15
CA GLY A 42 3.11 -3.11 6.41
C GLY A 42 2.73 -4.18 7.43
N GLN A 43 1.88 -5.17 7.11
CA GLN A 43 1.55 -6.20 8.12
C GLN A 43 2.74 -7.11 8.49
N SER A 44 3.72 -7.29 7.58
CA SER A 44 4.96 -8.03 7.89
C SER A 44 6.09 -7.14 8.44
N PHE A 45 6.04 -5.82 8.24
CA PHE A 45 7.10 -4.90 8.66
C PHE A 45 6.99 -4.54 10.14
N SER A 46 5.76 -4.31 10.62
CA SER A 46 5.52 -3.78 11.96
C SER A 46 6.20 -4.56 13.09
N LYS A 47 6.06 -5.89 13.15
CA LYS A 47 6.64 -6.68 14.27
C LYS A 47 8.17 -6.79 14.22
N LYS A 48 8.73 -6.94 13.02
CA LYS A 48 10.19 -7.07 12.83
C LYS A 48 10.90 -5.73 13.06
N ASP A 49 10.33 -4.65 12.55
CA ASP A 49 10.88 -3.30 12.75
C ASP A 49 10.81 -2.87 14.21
N THR A 50 9.72 -3.19 14.93
CA THR A 50 9.64 -2.94 16.37
C THR A 50 10.73 -3.70 17.13
N TRP A 51 10.95 -4.97 16.81
CA TRP A 51 11.98 -5.77 17.49
C TRP A 51 13.39 -5.24 17.21
N ILE A 52 13.69 -4.91 15.94
CA ILE A 52 14.96 -4.29 15.55
C ILE A 52 15.16 -2.94 16.27
N ASN A 53 14.11 -2.13 16.38
CA ASN A 53 14.20 -0.85 17.09
C ASN A 53 14.51 -1.05 18.59
N ILE A 54 13.87 -2.02 19.23
CA ILE A 54 14.12 -2.36 20.64
C ILE A 54 15.55 -2.87 20.82
N THR A 55 16.03 -3.76 19.94
CA THR A 55 17.42 -4.25 19.99
C THR A 55 18.43 -3.10 19.90
N PHE A 56 18.24 -2.18 18.95
CA PHE A 56 19.12 -1.01 18.83
C PHE A 56 19.05 -0.10 20.06
N LEU A 57 17.86 0.10 20.64
CA LEU A 57 17.70 0.90 21.86
C LEU A 57 18.45 0.27 23.03
N VAL A 58 18.30 -1.05 23.23
CA VAL A 58 18.99 -1.80 24.28
C VAL A 58 20.50 -1.78 24.08
N LEU A 59 20.99 -1.89 22.83
CA LEU A 59 22.42 -1.80 22.53
C LEU A 59 22.99 -0.42 22.86
N ILE A 60 22.31 0.66 22.46
CA ILE A 60 22.75 2.03 22.74
C ILE A 60 22.75 2.27 24.25
N LEU A 61 21.65 1.98 24.94
CA LEU A 61 21.56 2.16 26.40
C LEU A 61 22.55 1.26 27.14
N GLY A 62 22.73 0.03 26.68
CA GLY A 62 23.69 -0.92 27.25
C GLY A 62 25.12 -0.40 27.17
N LEU A 63 25.54 0.15 26.03
CA LEU A 63 26.86 0.77 25.87
C LEU A 63 27.08 1.91 26.87
N PHE A 64 26.11 2.82 26.99
CA PHE A 64 26.19 3.93 27.95
C PHE A 64 26.20 3.45 29.41
N LEU A 65 25.37 2.46 29.77
CA LEU A 65 25.34 1.93 31.14
C LEU A 65 26.63 1.18 31.49
N LEU A 66 27.19 0.42 30.55
CA LEU A 66 28.41 -0.35 30.74
C LEU A 66 29.64 0.56 30.87
N GLU A 67 29.67 1.67 30.12
CA GLU A 67 30.63 2.76 30.32
C GLU A 67 30.54 3.33 31.75
N VAL A 68 29.35 3.73 32.18
CA VAL A 68 29.14 4.38 33.49
C VAL A 68 29.49 3.44 34.66
N ILE A 69 29.09 2.18 34.59
CA ILE A 69 29.28 1.19 35.67
C ILE A 69 30.72 0.69 35.71
N THR A 70 31.30 0.37 34.56
CA THR A 70 32.58 -0.35 34.51
C THR A 70 33.77 0.60 34.48
N HIS A 71 33.60 1.86 34.04
CA HIS A 71 34.67 2.84 33.80
C HIS A 71 35.85 2.31 32.97
N ALA A 72 35.69 1.13 32.35
CA ALA A 72 36.74 0.40 31.67
C ALA A 72 37.04 0.95 30.28
N ILE A 73 36.13 1.78 29.74
CA ILE A 73 36.26 2.42 28.44
C ILE A 73 36.35 3.94 28.66
N PRO A 74 37.36 4.62 28.08
CA PRO A 74 37.43 6.08 28.11
C PRO A 74 36.17 6.69 27.49
N ALA A 75 35.58 7.68 28.15
CA ALA A 75 34.29 8.27 27.74
C ALA A 75 34.27 8.74 26.28
N ASN A 76 35.40 9.23 25.79
CA ASN A 76 35.61 9.69 24.42
C ASN A 76 35.33 8.57 23.40
N LEU A 77 35.82 7.37 23.67
CA LEU A 77 35.67 6.21 22.80
C LEU A 77 34.23 5.68 22.84
N SER A 78 33.58 5.71 24.00
CA SER A 78 32.17 5.35 24.13
C SER A 78 31.27 6.31 23.36
N LEU A 79 31.54 7.63 23.45
CA LEU A 79 30.82 8.64 22.69
C LEU A 79 30.97 8.42 21.17
N GLU A 80 32.18 8.17 20.68
CA GLU A 80 32.44 7.87 19.26
C GLU A 80 31.67 6.62 18.80
N LEU A 81 31.70 5.54 19.59
CA LEU A 81 30.96 4.31 19.28
C LEU A 81 29.44 4.50 19.32
N GLY A 82 28.94 5.31 20.26
CA GLY A 82 27.53 5.67 20.36
C GLY A 82 27.04 6.46 19.13
N VAL A 83 27.81 7.47 18.72
CA VAL A 83 27.52 8.26 17.52
C VAL A 83 27.60 7.37 16.26
N LEU A 84 28.59 6.49 16.16
CA LEU A 84 28.70 5.52 15.06
C LEU A 84 27.47 4.61 14.99
N LEU A 85 27.02 4.03 16.11
CA LEU A 85 25.84 3.17 16.16
C LEU A 85 24.55 3.89 15.76
N VAL A 86 24.36 5.12 16.23
CA VAL A 86 23.22 5.95 15.85
C VAL A 86 23.26 6.26 14.34
N SER A 87 24.43 6.56 13.78
CA SER A 87 24.57 6.82 12.34
C SER A 87 24.20 5.60 11.50
N VAL A 88 24.65 4.40 11.88
CA VAL A 88 24.31 3.15 11.21
C VAL A 88 22.80 2.87 11.30
N LYS A 89 22.18 3.14 12.45
CA LYS A 89 20.73 3.00 12.63
C LYS A 89 19.95 3.93 11.69
N ILE A 90 20.40 5.17 11.50
CA ILE A 90 19.77 6.12 10.57
C ILE A 90 19.85 5.59 9.13
N VAL A 91 21.02 5.11 8.70
CA VAL A 91 21.18 4.51 7.36
C VAL A 91 20.27 3.29 7.19
N PHE A 92 20.20 2.42 8.19
CA PHE A 92 19.32 1.25 8.18
C PHE A 92 17.84 1.63 8.08
N MET A 93 17.42 2.66 8.82
CA MET A 93 16.06 3.20 8.79
C MET A 93 15.72 3.74 7.39
N ILE A 94 16.62 4.55 6.80
CA ILE A 94 16.44 5.12 5.45
C ILE A 94 16.30 4.00 4.42
N HIS A 95 17.18 3.01 4.44
CA HIS A 95 17.13 1.88 3.51
C HIS A 95 15.82 1.07 3.63
N THR A 96 15.32 0.91 4.86
CA THR A 96 14.04 0.20 5.09
C THR A 96 12.84 1.00 4.57
N GLN A 97 12.86 2.34 4.71
CA GLN A 97 11.80 3.22 4.22
C GLN A 97 11.74 3.34 2.68
N GLN A 98 12.84 3.17 1.96
CA GLN A 98 12.88 3.30 0.49
C GLN A 98 11.88 2.39 -0.24
N LYS A 99 11.64 1.17 0.26
CA LYS A 99 10.69 0.22 -0.35
C LYS A 99 9.25 0.72 -0.24
N VAL A 100 8.90 1.28 0.91
CA VAL A 100 7.56 1.85 1.15
C VAL A 100 7.34 3.08 0.27
N ASN A 101 8.34 3.95 0.17
CA ASN A 101 8.25 5.15 -0.66
C ASN A 101 8.07 4.82 -2.14
N HIS A 102 8.80 3.83 -2.66
CA HIS A 102 8.62 3.38 -4.04
C HIS A 102 7.21 2.84 -4.30
N PHE A 103 6.65 2.12 -3.33
CA PHE A 103 5.29 1.63 -3.42
C PHE A 103 4.23 2.75 -3.38
N GLN A 104 4.37 3.69 -2.44
CA GLN A 104 3.49 4.85 -2.37
C GLN A 104 3.52 5.66 -3.68
N PHE A 105 4.71 5.80 -4.28
CA PHE A 105 4.86 6.44 -5.59
C PHE A 105 4.12 5.69 -6.70
N TRP A 106 4.25 4.36 -6.76
CA TRP A 106 3.55 3.53 -7.74
C TRP A 106 2.02 3.63 -7.61
N ILE A 107 1.49 3.63 -6.38
CA ILE A 107 0.07 3.82 -6.14
C ILE A 107 -0.36 5.20 -6.64
N LEU A 108 0.36 6.26 -6.26
CA LEU A 108 0.01 7.62 -6.66
C LEU A 108 -0.03 7.77 -8.19
N ASN A 109 0.98 7.24 -8.89
CA ASN A 109 1.03 7.25 -10.35
C ASN A 109 -0.16 6.49 -10.98
N SER A 110 -0.56 5.35 -10.40
CA SER A 110 -1.73 4.60 -10.88
C SER A 110 -3.05 5.36 -10.65
N MET A 111 -3.17 6.07 -9.53
CA MET A 111 -4.33 6.92 -9.23
C MET A 111 -4.35 8.14 -10.14
N GLU A 112 -3.21 8.77 -10.39
CA GLU A 112 -3.06 9.90 -11.31
C GLU A 112 -3.52 9.51 -12.72
N PHE A 113 -3.05 8.37 -13.24
CA PHE A 113 -3.44 7.87 -14.54
C PHE A 113 -4.96 7.61 -14.62
N ARG A 114 -5.51 6.90 -13.63
CA ARG A 114 -6.96 6.62 -13.57
C ARG A 114 -7.79 7.90 -13.48
N MET A 115 -7.38 8.86 -12.67
CA MET A 115 -8.06 10.14 -12.51
C MET A 115 -8.03 10.95 -13.82
N ASN A 116 -6.90 10.94 -14.54
CA ASN A 116 -6.79 11.56 -15.85
C ASN A 116 -7.73 10.94 -16.89
N ASP A 117 -7.85 9.61 -16.92
CA ASP A 117 -8.76 8.94 -17.85
C ASP A 117 -10.23 9.21 -17.52
N ILE A 118 -10.58 9.27 -16.24
CA ILE A 118 -11.91 9.71 -15.80
C ILE A 118 -12.18 11.15 -16.27
N ALA A 119 -11.22 12.06 -16.08
CA ALA A 119 -11.34 13.45 -16.51
C ALA A 119 -11.51 13.59 -18.04
N LYS A 120 -10.85 12.74 -18.85
CA LYS A 120 -11.06 12.69 -20.31
C LYS A 120 -12.46 12.19 -20.65
N ARG A 121 -12.94 11.12 -19.99
CA ARG A 121 -14.29 10.58 -20.19
C ARG A 121 -15.36 11.60 -19.88
N ILE A 122 -15.23 12.32 -18.75
CA ILE A 122 -16.14 13.41 -18.36
C ILE A 122 -16.19 14.48 -19.45
N ARG A 123 -15.04 14.99 -19.90
CA ARG A 123 -14.98 15.98 -20.99
C ARG A 123 -15.62 15.49 -22.29
N SER A 124 -15.44 14.21 -22.64
CA SER A 124 -16.08 13.63 -23.83
C SER A 124 -17.60 13.54 -23.71
N LEU A 125 -18.12 13.29 -22.50
CA LEU A 125 -19.55 13.26 -22.22
C LEU A 125 -20.15 14.67 -22.27
N GLU A 126 -19.48 15.66 -21.65
CA GLU A 126 -19.88 17.06 -21.72
C GLU A 126 -19.97 17.57 -23.17
N LYS A 127 -19.00 17.18 -24.02
CA LYS A 127 -19.01 17.56 -25.44
C LYS A 127 -20.21 16.96 -26.19
N LYS A 128 -20.48 15.66 -26.00
CA LYS A 128 -21.62 14.98 -26.63
C LYS A 128 -22.96 15.54 -26.16
N LEU A 129 -23.07 15.90 -24.88
CA LEU A 129 -24.27 16.54 -24.33
C LEU A 129 -24.51 17.92 -24.94
N LYS A 130 -23.46 18.73 -25.14
CA LYS A 130 -23.58 20.01 -25.85
C LYS A 130 -24.03 19.83 -27.30
N GLU A 131 -23.40 18.92 -28.04
CA GLU A 131 -23.76 18.63 -29.44
C GLU A 131 -25.23 18.18 -29.56
N GLN A 132 -25.76 17.43 -28.59
CA GLN A 132 -27.18 17.04 -28.57
C GLN A 132 -28.17 18.14 -28.15
N THR A 133 -27.70 19.22 -27.51
CA THR A 133 -28.56 20.31 -27.04
C THR A 133 -28.59 21.48 -28.03
N GLU A 134 -27.63 21.53 -28.97
CA GLU A 134 -27.53 22.55 -30.02
C GLU A 134 -28.20 22.13 -31.35
N ASP A 135 -28.69 20.88 -31.45
CA ASP A 135 -29.58 20.35 -32.51
C ASP A 135 -31.05 20.33 -32.04
#